data_AF-A0A7J4NKT3-F1
#
_entry.id   AF-A0A7J4NKT3-F1
#
_cell.length_a   1.000
_cell.length_b   1.000
_cell.length_c   1.000
_cell.angle_alpha   90.00
_cell.angle_beta   90.00
_cell.angle_gamma   90.00
#
_symmetry.space_group_name_H-M   'P 1'
#
loop_
_entity.id
_entity.type
_entity.pdbx_description
1 polymer ?
#
loop_
_entity_poly.entity_id
_entity_poly.type
_entity_poly.pdbx_seq_one_letter_code
_entity_poly.pdbx_strand_id
1 'polypeptide(L)'
;MPEVPNYGPWEGYQVYPLVADARALGGVWQAWQLYNHFNNSWNGTTPGVENGSDSKWVLIEFLSTDCVHCWNAADEMSAFHDNYSEQVDFLSFAVNFSSNDYFNSSLDEIAAFQDKTSHSGCRGNNHDCSTRPGEAHDWLYVDDRNQSSMYAMQAGGTPLFVIIMPNGTVAWHQYQHDGDTDENEESITDALQRFFGPMQ
;
A
#
# COMPACT_ATOMS: atom_id res chain seq x y z
N MET A 1 -21.01 -26.46 3.86
CA MET A 1 -20.36 -25.45 4.72
C MET A 1 -19.65 -24.49 3.79
N PRO A 2 -19.79 -23.17 3.90
CA PRO A 2 -18.88 -22.28 3.21
C PRO A 2 -17.46 -22.64 3.67
N GLU A 3 -16.56 -22.77 2.71
CA GLU A 3 -15.14 -23.03 2.97
C GLU A 3 -14.62 -21.90 3.85
N VAL A 4 -13.92 -22.24 4.94
CA VAL A 4 -13.28 -21.23 5.78
C VAL A 4 -12.24 -20.54 4.90
N PRO A 5 -12.24 -19.21 4.76
CA PRO A 5 -11.25 -18.52 3.93
C PRO A 5 -9.85 -18.90 4.41
N ASN A 6 -9.01 -19.34 3.48
CA ASN A 6 -7.63 -19.65 3.77
C ASN A 6 -6.84 -18.34 3.82
N TYR A 7 -6.73 -17.79 5.02
CA TYR A 7 -6.07 -16.51 5.23
C TYR A 7 -4.55 -16.64 5.18
N GLY A 8 -3.89 -15.67 4.55
CA GLY A 8 -2.44 -15.62 4.44
C GLY A 8 -1.95 -14.36 3.74
N PRO A 9 -0.67 -14.00 3.92
CA PRO A 9 -0.07 -12.84 3.28
C PRO A 9 0.34 -13.09 1.82
N TRP A 10 0.42 -14.36 1.43
CA TRP A 10 1.00 -14.79 0.17
C TRP A 10 -0.03 -14.90 -0.95
N GLU A 11 0.45 -14.89 -2.18
CA GLU A 11 -0.36 -15.03 -3.38
C GLU A 11 -1.28 -16.25 -3.34
N GLY A 12 -2.53 -16.03 -3.77
CA GLY A 12 -3.59 -17.04 -3.77
C GLY A 12 -4.30 -17.20 -2.42
N TYR A 13 -3.77 -16.64 -1.32
CA TYR A 13 -4.48 -16.60 -0.05
C TYR A 13 -5.42 -15.41 0.02
N GLN A 14 -6.44 -15.53 0.87
CA GLN A 14 -7.27 -14.40 1.26
C GLN A 14 -6.50 -13.53 2.24
N VAL A 15 -6.50 -12.23 2.05
CA VAL A 15 -5.84 -11.30 2.96
C VAL A 15 -6.53 -11.34 4.34
N TYR A 16 -5.75 -11.23 5.41
CA TYR A 16 -6.29 -11.10 6.76
C TYR A 16 -7.23 -9.88 6.85
N PRO A 17 -8.28 -9.91 7.69
CA PRO A 17 -9.05 -8.72 7.99
C PRO A 17 -8.16 -7.73 8.74
N LEU A 18 -7.81 -6.62 8.08
CA LEU A 18 -7.02 -5.54 8.66
C LEU A 18 -7.95 -4.41 9.10
N VAL A 19 -7.73 -3.91 10.32
CA VAL A 19 -8.49 -2.81 10.93
C VAL A 19 -7.53 -1.82 11.57
N ALA A 20 -7.78 -0.54 11.39
CA ALA A 20 -6.94 0.55 11.90
C ALA A 20 -7.73 1.87 11.83
N ASP A 21 -7.10 2.98 12.21
CA ASP A 21 -7.58 4.30 11.80
C ASP A 21 -6.95 4.65 10.44
N ALA A 22 -7.70 5.32 9.57
CA ALA A 22 -7.22 5.82 8.29
C ALA A 22 -7.64 7.27 8.07
N ARG A 23 -6.91 7.94 7.17
CA ARG A 23 -7.08 9.35 6.86
C ARG A 23 -6.99 9.58 5.35
N ALA A 24 -7.94 10.34 4.80
CA ALA A 24 -7.86 10.89 3.46
C ALA A 24 -7.07 12.22 3.46
N LEU A 25 -6.64 12.67 2.28
CA LEU A 25 -5.93 13.94 2.09
C LEU A 25 -6.67 15.11 2.78
N GLY A 26 -5.97 15.86 3.63
CA GLY A 26 -6.57 16.97 4.39
C GLY A 26 -7.66 16.56 5.42
N GLY A 27 -7.86 15.27 5.63
CA GLY A 27 -8.93 14.70 6.46
C GLY A 27 -8.54 14.51 7.93
N VAL A 28 -9.36 13.72 8.63
CA VAL A 28 -9.13 13.28 10.02
C VAL A 28 -8.97 11.77 10.08
N TRP A 29 -8.26 11.30 11.10
CA TRP A 29 -8.13 9.87 11.40
C TRP A 29 -9.46 9.30 11.88
N GLN A 30 -9.89 8.21 11.25
CA GLN A 30 -11.18 7.56 11.54
C GLN A 30 -11.08 6.04 11.36
N ALA A 31 -11.91 5.30 12.10
CA ALA A 31 -11.94 3.84 12.02
C ALA A 31 -12.15 3.35 10.57
N TRP A 32 -11.34 2.39 10.18
CA TRP A 32 -11.24 1.87 8.84
C TRP A 32 -11.00 0.35 8.85
N GLN A 33 -11.44 -0.32 7.79
CA GLN A 33 -11.21 -1.75 7.58
C GLN A 33 -10.92 -2.04 6.11
N LEU A 34 -9.93 -2.89 5.84
CA LEU A 34 -9.51 -3.25 4.48
C LEU A 34 -10.65 -3.88 3.67
N TYR A 35 -11.47 -4.72 4.33
CA TYR A 35 -12.58 -5.42 3.69
C TYR A 35 -13.63 -4.52 3.05
N ASN A 36 -13.67 -3.22 3.39
CA ASN A 36 -14.57 -2.26 2.73
C ASN A 36 -14.21 -2.01 1.27
N HIS A 37 -12.98 -2.32 0.85
CA HIS A 37 -12.51 -2.17 -0.52
C HIS A 37 -12.80 -3.41 -1.38
N PHE A 38 -13.35 -4.48 -0.80
CA PHE A 38 -13.56 -5.74 -1.52
C PHE A 38 -14.99 -5.94 -1.98
N ASN A 39 -15.10 -6.52 -3.16
CA ASN A 39 -16.31 -7.09 -3.73
C ASN A 39 -16.28 -8.62 -3.59
N ASN A 40 -16.87 -9.12 -2.51
CA ASN A 40 -16.94 -10.57 -2.23
C ASN A 40 -17.73 -11.39 -3.28
N SER A 41 -18.49 -10.72 -4.16
CA SER A 41 -19.19 -11.37 -5.27
C SER A 41 -18.40 -11.41 -6.57
N TRP A 42 -17.24 -10.74 -6.61
CA TRP A 42 -16.35 -10.73 -7.77
C TRP A 42 -15.72 -12.12 -7.97
N ASN A 43 -15.81 -12.63 -9.20
CA ASN A 43 -15.38 -13.97 -9.57
C ASN A 43 -14.43 -13.98 -10.79
N GLY A 44 -13.73 -12.87 -11.01
CA GLY A 44 -12.82 -12.68 -12.13
C GLY A 44 -13.30 -11.61 -13.11
N THR A 45 -12.36 -10.86 -13.67
CA THR A 45 -12.62 -9.90 -14.74
C THR A 45 -13.17 -10.66 -15.95
N THR A 46 -14.23 -10.14 -16.57
CA THR A 46 -14.81 -10.75 -17.78
C THR A 46 -13.78 -10.77 -18.92
N PRO A 47 -13.67 -11.86 -19.72
CA PRO A 47 -12.74 -11.89 -20.85
C PRO A 47 -12.95 -10.71 -21.82
N GLY A 48 -11.87 -9.97 -22.11
CA GLY A 48 -11.90 -8.78 -22.97
C GLY A 48 -12.21 -7.47 -22.25
N VAL A 49 -12.38 -7.51 -20.92
CA VAL A 49 -12.49 -6.34 -20.05
C VAL A 49 -11.15 -6.13 -19.33
N GLU A 50 -10.75 -4.87 -19.16
CA GLU A 50 -9.51 -4.51 -18.45
C GLU A 50 -9.64 -4.79 -16.95
N ASN A 51 -8.60 -5.33 -16.32
CA ASN A 51 -8.62 -5.57 -14.87
C ASN A 51 -8.87 -4.26 -14.11
N GLY A 52 -9.67 -4.33 -13.06
CA GLY A 52 -9.98 -3.16 -12.23
C GLY A 52 -11.12 -2.29 -12.75
N SER A 53 -11.56 -2.46 -14.00
CA SER A 53 -12.64 -1.67 -14.59
C SER A 53 -14.06 -2.10 -14.16
N ASP A 54 -14.24 -3.37 -13.76
CA ASP A 54 -15.50 -3.92 -13.25
C ASP A 54 -15.57 -3.87 -11.71
N SER A 55 -14.44 -4.07 -11.05
CA SER A 55 -14.25 -3.89 -9.63
C SER A 55 -12.79 -3.58 -9.38
N LYS A 56 -12.52 -2.51 -8.64
CA LYS A 56 -11.15 -2.07 -8.40
C LYS A 56 -10.34 -3.11 -7.62
N TRP A 57 -9.08 -3.21 -8.00
CA TRP A 57 -8.07 -3.93 -7.23
C TRP A 57 -7.53 -3.00 -6.13
N VAL A 58 -6.74 -3.52 -5.20
CA VAL A 58 -6.11 -2.72 -4.14
C VAL A 58 -4.60 -2.84 -4.23
N LEU A 59 -3.91 -1.70 -4.19
CA LEU A 59 -2.46 -1.64 -3.97
C LEU A 59 -2.20 -1.14 -2.55
N ILE A 60 -1.51 -1.96 -1.76
CA ILE A 60 -1.00 -1.60 -0.44
C ILE A 60 0.49 -1.28 -0.56
N GLU A 61 0.88 -0.12 -0.06
CA GLU A 61 2.27 0.24 0.25
C GLU A 61 2.44 0.29 1.77
N PHE A 62 3.37 -0.49 2.34
CA PHE A 62 3.87 -0.24 3.70
C PHE A 62 5.03 0.74 3.64
N LEU A 63 4.94 1.85 4.37
CA LEU A 63 5.95 2.91 4.35
C LEU A 63 6.23 3.47 5.74
N SER A 64 7.44 4.00 5.91
CA SER A 64 7.79 4.84 7.05
C SER A 64 8.22 6.22 6.54
N THR A 65 7.72 7.29 7.15
CA THR A 65 8.07 8.68 6.78
C THR A 65 9.55 8.99 7.02
N ASP A 66 10.24 8.14 7.78
CA ASP A 66 11.66 8.25 8.06
C ASP A 66 12.56 7.39 7.16
N CYS A 67 11.98 6.50 6.37
CA CYS A 67 12.74 5.63 5.47
C CYS A 67 13.16 6.40 4.21
N VAL A 68 14.45 6.44 3.89
CA VAL A 68 14.98 7.10 2.69
C VAL A 68 14.44 6.47 1.41
N HIS A 69 14.22 5.16 1.39
CA HIS A 69 13.62 4.48 0.24
C HIS A 69 12.14 4.85 0.08
N CYS A 70 11.37 4.92 1.18
CA CYS A 70 9.97 5.40 1.15
C CYS A 70 9.86 6.87 0.74
N TRP A 71 10.83 7.70 1.14
CA TRP A 71 10.88 9.10 0.75
C TRP A 71 10.95 9.26 -0.78
N ASN A 72 11.73 8.40 -1.45
CA ASN A 72 11.81 8.41 -2.92
C ASN A 72 10.60 7.72 -3.56
N ALA A 73 10.10 6.62 -2.97
CA ALA A 73 8.93 5.89 -3.45
C ALA A 73 7.65 6.73 -3.43
N ALA A 74 7.57 7.82 -2.66
CA ALA A 74 6.44 8.74 -2.69
C ALA A 74 6.18 9.35 -4.09
N ASP A 75 7.23 9.62 -4.87
CA ASP A 75 7.10 10.08 -6.25
C ASP A 75 6.58 8.97 -7.16
N GLU A 76 7.10 7.75 -6.98
CA GLU A 76 6.67 6.57 -7.74
C GLU A 76 5.20 6.24 -7.48
N MET A 77 4.76 6.29 -6.22
CA MET A 77 3.36 6.11 -5.84
C MET A 77 2.44 7.18 -6.44
N SER A 78 2.91 8.43 -6.53
CA SER A 78 2.17 9.49 -7.24
C SER A 78 2.01 9.13 -8.72
N ALA A 79 3.08 8.68 -9.38
CA ALA A 79 3.03 8.25 -10.78
C ALA A 79 2.14 7.02 -11.00
N PHE A 80 2.16 6.04 -10.10
CA PHE A 80 1.26 4.88 -10.17
C PHE A 80 -0.19 5.30 -9.98
N HIS A 81 -0.48 6.18 -9.03
CA HIS A 81 -1.83 6.68 -8.79
C HIS A 81 -2.38 7.42 -10.02
N ASP A 82 -1.58 8.30 -10.63
CA ASP A 82 -1.99 9.04 -11.84
C ASP A 82 -2.33 8.10 -13.02
N ASN A 83 -1.70 6.93 -13.07
CA ASN A 83 -1.88 5.96 -14.15
C ASN A 83 -2.97 4.92 -13.92
N TYR A 84 -3.18 4.52 -12.66
CA TYR A 84 -3.97 3.33 -12.34
C TYR A 84 -5.10 3.57 -11.34
N SER A 85 -5.32 4.81 -10.87
CA SER A 85 -6.37 5.11 -9.87
C SER A 85 -7.80 4.82 -10.35
N GLU A 86 -8.03 4.69 -11.66
CA GLU A 86 -9.32 4.24 -12.20
C GLU A 86 -9.55 2.74 -11.95
N GLN A 87 -8.49 1.93 -11.95
CA GLN A 87 -8.52 0.46 -11.81
C GLN A 87 -8.15 -0.03 -10.41
N VAL A 88 -7.44 0.79 -9.63
CA VAL A 88 -6.79 0.39 -8.38
C VAL A 88 -7.07 1.42 -7.28
N ASP A 89 -7.48 0.94 -6.11
CA ASP A 89 -7.52 1.73 -4.89
C ASP A 89 -6.16 1.66 -4.19
N PHE A 90 -5.57 2.82 -3.94
CA PHE A 90 -4.26 2.95 -3.32
C PHE A 90 -4.39 3.13 -1.81
N LEU A 91 -3.58 2.39 -1.04
CA LEU A 91 -3.52 2.48 0.41
C LEU A 91 -2.06 2.54 0.87
N SER A 92 -1.72 3.56 1.64
CA SER A 92 -0.39 3.70 2.25
C SER A 92 -0.48 3.41 3.74
N PHE A 93 0.09 2.30 4.20
CA PHE A 93 0.15 1.90 5.59
C PHE A 93 1.41 2.51 6.22
N ALA A 94 1.21 3.53 7.05
CA ALA A 94 2.30 4.22 7.73
C ALA A 94 2.72 3.42 8.97
N VAL A 95 3.97 2.97 9.00
CA VAL A 95 4.54 2.13 10.06
C VAL A 95 5.70 2.82 10.77
N ASN A 96 5.91 2.44 12.02
CA ASN A 96 7.16 2.70 12.74
C ASN A 96 8.12 1.52 12.57
N PHE A 97 9.39 1.68 12.92
CA PHE A 97 10.33 0.55 13.00
C PHE A 97 10.52 0.10 14.45
N SER A 98 9.96 -1.04 14.84
CA SER A 98 10.16 -1.65 16.19
C SER A 98 11.62 -1.86 16.60
N SER A 99 12.55 -1.95 15.64
CA SER A 99 13.98 -2.13 15.90
C SER A 99 14.70 -0.84 16.26
N ASN A 100 14.04 0.32 16.15
CA ASN A 100 14.67 1.62 16.37
C ASN A 100 13.67 2.67 16.90
N ASP A 101 13.86 3.10 18.14
CA ASP A 101 13.09 4.18 18.77
C ASP A 101 13.24 5.55 18.07
N TYR A 102 14.21 5.69 17.16
CA TYR A 102 14.44 6.90 16.38
C TYR A 102 13.46 7.06 15.20
N PHE A 103 12.80 5.99 14.77
CA PHE A 103 11.85 6.01 13.65
C PHE A 103 10.42 5.83 14.15
N ASN A 104 9.89 6.90 14.75
CA ASN A 104 8.60 6.92 15.41
C ASN A 104 7.81 8.15 14.96
N SER A 105 7.05 7.99 13.89
CA SER A 105 6.28 9.06 13.27
C SER A 105 5.05 9.39 14.12
N SER A 106 4.76 10.68 14.26
CA SER A 106 3.47 11.11 14.81
C SER A 106 2.37 11.03 13.75
N LEU A 107 1.10 11.06 14.16
CA LEU A 107 -0.02 11.18 13.22
C LEU A 107 0.05 12.50 12.43
N ASP A 108 0.55 13.57 13.04
CA ASP A 108 0.72 14.87 12.39
C ASP A 108 1.84 14.84 11.35
N GLU A 109 2.92 14.11 11.62
CA GLU A 109 3.99 13.89 10.66
C GLU A 109 3.52 13.06 9.46
N ILE A 110 2.77 11.98 9.72
CA ILE A 110 2.19 11.15 8.65
C ILE A 110 1.19 11.96 7.81
N ALA A 111 0.33 12.75 8.46
CA ALA A 111 -0.60 13.64 7.77
C ALA A 111 0.14 14.69 6.93
N ALA A 112 1.22 15.27 7.46
CA ALA A 112 2.02 16.25 6.73
C ALA A 112 2.82 15.63 5.58
N PHE A 113 3.28 14.39 5.73
CA PHE A 113 3.83 13.60 4.64
C PHE A 113 2.76 13.41 3.57
N GLN A 114 1.60 12.82 3.88
CA GLN A 114 0.50 12.68 2.92
C GLN A 114 0.15 13.99 2.20
N ASP A 115 -0.09 15.07 2.95
CA ASP A 115 -0.55 16.37 2.45
C ASP A 115 0.55 17.19 1.76
N LYS A 116 1.82 16.76 1.85
CA LYS A 116 3.00 17.52 1.40
C LYS A 116 3.04 18.93 2.03
N THR A 117 2.74 19.01 3.33
CA THR A 117 2.74 20.26 4.11
C THR A 117 3.92 20.35 5.07
N SER A 118 4.18 21.55 5.59
CA SER A 118 5.32 21.75 6.50
C SER A 118 5.12 21.03 7.84
N HIS A 119 6.08 20.18 8.16
CA HIS A 119 6.22 19.52 9.46
C HIS A 119 7.66 19.02 9.58
N SER A 120 8.34 19.34 10.69
CA SER A 120 9.66 18.80 10.99
C SER A 120 9.54 17.38 11.52
N GLY A 121 10.27 16.42 10.98
CA GLY A 121 10.27 15.06 11.50
C GLY A 121 10.62 14.03 10.46
N CYS A 122 10.19 14.26 9.21
CA CYS A 122 10.40 13.29 8.15
C CYS A 122 11.89 13.05 7.82
N ARG A 123 12.16 11.85 7.28
CA ARG A 123 13.49 11.36 6.90
C ARG A 123 14.50 11.41 8.06
N GLY A 124 14.10 10.88 9.21
CA GLY A 124 14.92 10.74 10.42
C GLY A 124 15.17 12.07 11.12
N ASN A 125 14.14 12.92 11.20
CA ASN A 125 14.17 14.27 11.76
C ASN A 125 15.07 15.27 11.00
N ASN A 126 15.47 14.97 9.77
CA ASN A 126 16.41 15.81 9.01
C ASN A 126 15.75 16.66 7.92
N HIS A 127 14.48 16.40 7.59
CA HIS A 127 13.78 17.08 6.52
C HIS A 127 12.39 17.54 6.94
N ASP A 128 11.93 18.60 6.28
CA ASP A 128 10.55 19.03 6.37
C ASP A 128 9.70 18.20 5.38
N CYS A 129 8.57 17.66 5.83
CA CYS A 129 7.73 16.77 5.04
C CYS A 129 7.22 17.40 3.72
N SER A 130 7.12 18.73 3.62
CA SER A 130 6.77 19.44 2.37
C SER A 130 7.84 19.33 1.28
N THR A 131 9.05 18.89 1.64
CA THR A 131 10.18 18.74 0.72
C THR A 131 10.27 17.36 0.07
N ARG A 132 9.36 16.44 0.41
CA ARG A 132 9.32 15.12 -0.24
C ARG A 132 8.99 15.25 -1.74
N PRO A 133 9.52 14.34 -2.58
CA PRO A 133 9.13 14.29 -3.99
C PRO A 133 7.70 13.74 -4.15
N GLY A 134 7.18 13.77 -5.38
CA GLY A 134 5.78 13.47 -5.66
C GLY A 134 4.82 14.57 -5.25
N GLU A 135 3.54 14.41 -5.58
CA GLU A 135 2.48 15.36 -5.20
C GLU A 135 1.83 14.99 -3.88
N ALA A 136 0.90 15.81 -3.40
CA ALA A 136 0.08 15.43 -2.25
C ALA A 136 -0.68 14.13 -2.59
N HIS A 137 -0.70 13.16 -1.67
CA HIS A 137 -1.24 11.84 -1.93
C HIS A 137 -2.76 11.84 -1.70
N ASP A 138 -3.55 11.85 -2.78
CA ASP A 138 -5.02 11.84 -2.74
C ASP A 138 -5.61 10.41 -2.60
N TRP A 139 -5.09 9.65 -1.65
CA TRP A 139 -5.58 8.32 -1.28
C TRP A 139 -5.46 8.10 0.23
N LEU A 140 -5.88 6.95 0.73
CA LEU A 140 -5.93 6.71 2.18
C LEU A 140 -4.54 6.39 2.74
N TYR A 141 -4.22 7.05 3.84
CA TYR A 141 -3.15 6.66 4.75
C TYR A 141 -3.73 5.91 5.94
N VAL A 142 -3.18 4.74 6.25
CA VAL A 142 -3.63 3.87 7.35
C VAL A 142 -2.59 3.92 8.48
N ASP A 143 -3.05 4.17 9.71
CA ASP A 143 -2.19 4.16 10.89
C ASP A 143 -1.87 2.73 11.30
N ASP A 144 -0.72 2.24 10.83
CA ASP A 144 -0.14 0.96 11.23
C ASP A 144 1.19 1.18 11.97
N ARG A 145 1.32 2.28 12.72
CA ARG A 145 2.52 2.56 13.53
C ARG A 145 2.79 1.48 14.59
N ASN A 146 1.76 0.73 14.96
CA ASN A 146 1.87 -0.44 15.85
C ASN A 146 2.31 -1.72 15.12
N GLN A 147 2.47 -1.68 13.79
CA GLN A 147 2.92 -2.73 12.89
C GLN A 147 2.02 -3.98 12.85
N SER A 148 0.77 -3.86 13.29
CA SER A 148 -0.16 -4.99 13.34
C SER A 148 -0.44 -5.57 11.95
N SER A 149 -0.67 -4.70 10.96
CA SER A 149 -0.92 -5.07 9.57
C SER A 149 0.37 -5.49 8.88
N MET A 150 1.46 -4.76 9.13
CA MET A 150 2.80 -5.10 8.64
C MET A 150 3.18 -6.54 9.02
N TYR A 151 3.01 -6.93 10.28
CA TYR A 151 3.29 -8.30 10.72
C TYR A 151 2.31 -9.32 10.14
N ALA A 152 1.02 -8.99 10.04
CA ALA A 152 0.02 -9.88 9.44
C ALA A 152 0.35 -10.18 7.96
N MET A 153 0.88 -9.18 7.25
CA MET A 153 1.32 -9.28 5.86
C MET A 153 2.74 -9.83 5.69
N GLN A 154 3.41 -10.22 6.79
CA GLN A 154 4.81 -10.67 6.76
C GLN A 154 5.77 -9.67 6.07
N ALA A 155 5.47 -8.38 6.23
CA ALA A 155 6.30 -7.29 5.78
C ALA A 155 7.51 -7.14 6.72
N GLY A 156 8.72 -7.26 6.16
CA GLY A 156 9.99 -7.26 6.90
C GLY A 156 10.74 -5.93 6.83
N GLY A 157 10.30 -5.01 5.97
CA GLY A 157 10.92 -3.72 5.72
C GLY A 157 10.01 -2.83 4.89
N THR A 158 10.46 -1.60 4.64
CA THR A 158 9.72 -0.62 3.82
C THR A 158 10.65 0.07 2.80
N PRO A 159 10.14 0.46 1.62
CA PRO A 159 8.77 0.21 1.15
C PRO A 159 8.54 -1.27 0.84
N LEU A 160 7.30 -1.72 1.04
CA LEU A 160 6.82 -3.03 0.58
C LEU A 160 5.48 -2.84 -0.14
N PHE A 161 5.33 -3.49 -1.28
CA PHE A 161 4.10 -3.44 -2.06
C PHE A 161 3.35 -4.79 -2.07
N VAL A 162 2.02 -4.73 -2.03
CA VAL A 162 1.12 -5.89 -2.18
C VAL A 162 -0.06 -5.51 -3.07
N ILE A 163 -0.37 -6.33 -4.08
CA ILE A 163 -1.55 -6.16 -4.94
C ILE A 163 -2.59 -7.20 -4.55
N ILE A 164 -3.84 -6.75 -4.35
CA ILE A 164 -4.96 -7.59 -3.92
C ILE A 164 -6.09 -7.48 -4.95
N MET A 165 -6.62 -8.64 -5.35
CA MET A 165 -7.79 -8.74 -6.21
C MET A 165 -9.05 -8.19 -5.53
N PRO A 166 -10.10 -7.85 -6.30
CA PRO A 166 -11.33 -7.30 -5.75
C PRO A 166 -12.04 -8.22 -4.75
N ASN A 167 -11.81 -9.53 -4.81
CA ASN A 167 -12.38 -10.48 -3.85
C ASN A 167 -11.51 -10.69 -2.58
N GLY A 168 -10.49 -9.87 -2.36
CA GLY A 168 -9.58 -9.98 -1.21
C GLY A 168 -8.48 -11.04 -1.34
N THR A 169 -8.31 -11.66 -2.52
CA THR A 169 -7.20 -12.60 -2.76
C THR A 169 -5.92 -11.83 -3.06
N VAL A 170 -4.81 -12.17 -2.41
CA VAL A 170 -3.50 -11.62 -2.74
C VAL A 170 -3.11 -12.07 -4.15
N ALA A 171 -2.92 -11.11 -5.06
CA ALA A 171 -2.53 -11.37 -6.44
C ALA A 171 -1.02 -11.23 -6.66
N TRP A 172 -0.36 -10.42 -5.84
CA TRP A 172 1.08 -10.22 -5.93
C TRP A 172 1.62 -9.75 -4.58
N HIS A 173 2.73 -10.34 -4.15
CA HIS A 173 3.44 -9.91 -2.95
C HIS A 173 4.92 -9.73 -3.24
N GLN A 174 5.47 -8.54 -3.04
CA GLN A 174 6.84 -8.19 -3.45
C GLN A 174 7.91 -9.20 -3.01
N TYR A 175 7.88 -9.68 -1.77
CA TYR A 175 8.86 -10.68 -1.29
C TYR A 175 8.82 -12.05 -1.99
N GLN A 176 7.76 -12.38 -2.71
CA GLN A 176 7.73 -13.58 -3.57
C GLN A 176 8.43 -13.35 -4.92
N HIS A 177 8.82 -12.10 -5.20
CA HIS A 177 9.39 -11.62 -6.45
C HIS A 177 10.74 -10.89 -6.27
N ASP A 178 11.34 -10.91 -5.06
CA ASP A 178 12.63 -10.27 -4.76
C ASP A 178 13.88 -11.10 -5.20
N GLY A 179 13.71 -12.11 -6.06
CA GLY A 179 14.82 -12.72 -6.81
C GLY A 179 15.68 -13.78 -6.10
N ASP A 180 15.22 -14.42 -5.01
CA ASP A 180 16.01 -15.45 -4.32
C ASP A 180 16.21 -16.76 -5.15
N THR A 181 15.46 -16.90 -6.24
CA THR A 181 15.67 -17.89 -7.30
C THR A 181 15.50 -17.22 -8.66
N ASP A 182 16.51 -17.32 -9.54
CA ASP A 182 16.70 -16.59 -10.82
C ASP A 182 15.54 -16.60 -11.87
N GLU A 183 14.34 -17.09 -11.54
CA GLU A 183 13.21 -17.24 -12.48
C GLU A 183 11.95 -16.43 -12.12
N ASN A 184 11.90 -15.69 -11.00
CA ASN A 184 10.69 -14.99 -10.54
C ASN A 184 10.89 -13.50 -10.15
N GLU A 185 12.00 -12.87 -10.54
CA GLU A 185 12.22 -11.44 -10.26
C GLU A 185 11.20 -10.58 -11.03
N GLU A 186 10.39 -9.80 -10.30
CA GLU A 186 9.42 -8.87 -10.89
C GLU A 186 9.32 -7.61 -10.03
N SER A 187 9.49 -6.44 -10.64
CA SER A 187 9.29 -5.16 -9.94
C SER A 187 7.80 -4.84 -9.79
N ILE A 188 7.45 -3.97 -8.83
CA ILE A 188 6.06 -3.47 -8.70
C ILE A 188 5.58 -2.80 -10.00
N THR A 189 6.47 -2.09 -10.71
CA THR A 189 6.16 -1.47 -11.99
C THR A 189 5.78 -2.52 -13.03
N ASP A 190 6.55 -3.60 -13.16
CA ASP A 190 6.27 -4.68 -14.10
C ASP A 190 4.98 -5.42 -13.73
N ALA A 191 4.72 -5.65 -12.44
CA ALA A 191 3.49 -6.25 -11.95
C ALA A 191 2.27 -5.39 -12.30
N LEU A 192 2.31 -4.08 -12.04
CA LEU A 192 1.24 -3.14 -12.41
C LEU A 192 1.00 -3.15 -13.93
N GLN A 193 2.07 -3.13 -14.72
CA GLN A 193 1.94 -3.19 -16.18
C GLN A 193 1.34 -4.50 -16.67
N ARG A 194 1.72 -5.63 -16.06
CA ARG A 194 1.18 -6.95 -16.38
C ARG A 194 -0.30 -7.05 -16.05
N PHE A 195 -0.76 -6.45 -14.95
CA PHE A 195 -2.16 -6.51 -14.54
C PHE A 195 -3.04 -5.48 -15.25
N PHE A 196 -2.57 -4.24 -15.44
CA PHE A 196 -3.40 -3.10 -15.82
C PHE A 196 -3.01 -2.45 -17.16
N GLY A 197 -1.92 -2.92 -17.79
CA GLY A 197 -1.39 -2.33 -19.02
C GLY A 197 -0.31 -1.28 -18.77
N PRO A 198 0.37 -0.80 -19.84
CA PRO A 198 1.46 0.16 -19.69
C PRO A 198 0.98 1.50 -19.14
N MET A 199 1.84 2.15 -18.34
CA MET A 199 1.66 3.55 -17.92
C MET A 199 1.54 4.45 -19.16
N GLN A 200 0.60 5.41 -19.13
CA GLN A 200 0.27 6.34 -20.21
C GLN A 200 0.98 7.69 -20.08
#